data_AF-A0A847N0U5-F1
#
_entry.id   AF-A0A847N0U5-F1
#
_cell.length_a   1.000
_cell.length_b   1.000
_cell.length_c   1.000
_cell.angle_alpha   90.00
_cell.angle_beta   90.00
_cell.angle_gamma   90.00
#
_symmetry.space_group_name_H-M   'P 1'
#
loop_
_entity.id
_entity.type
_entity.pdbx_description
1 polymer ?
#
loop_
_entity_poly.entity_id
_entity_poly.type
_entity_poly.pdbx_seq_one_letter_code
_entity_poly.pdbx_strand_id
1 'polypeptide(L)'
;LSDTFTEFAKPLMRQLNWPTIWCNDLEVGADGMLIRHRMRMHDGKKKAIQALKALNYRTFAAGDSYNDLTMIREADGGCLFRAPKNILLEQPDLKLATTYDEFLSIIKEFLAT
;
A
#
# COMPACT_ATOMS: atom_id res chain seq x y z
N LEU A 1 -1.77 2.92 -1.65
CA LEU A 1 -0.74 2.55 -2.64
C LEU A 1 -0.97 1.10 -3.03
N SER A 2 -1.08 0.75 -4.32
CA SER A 2 -1.40 -0.63 -4.72
C SER A 2 -0.83 -0.97 -6.09
N ASP A 3 -0.52 -2.25 -6.32
CA ASP A 3 -0.14 -2.76 -7.65
C ASP A 3 -1.34 -3.21 -8.49
N THR A 4 -2.58 -2.97 -8.01
CA THR A 4 -3.81 -3.18 -8.78
C THR A 4 -3.90 -2.28 -10.02
N PHE A 5 -5.05 -2.34 -10.70
CA PHE A 5 -5.34 -1.54 -11.88
C PHE A 5 -6.53 -0.61 -11.67
N THR A 6 -6.43 0.61 -12.17
CA THR A 6 -7.46 1.66 -12.05
C THR A 6 -8.85 1.15 -12.49
N GLU A 7 -8.91 0.38 -13.56
CA GLU A 7 -10.13 -0.16 -14.17
C GLU A 7 -10.83 -1.17 -13.25
N PHE A 8 -10.06 -1.93 -12.46
CA PHE A 8 -10.59 -2.91 -11.50
C PHE A 8 -10.84 -2.30 -10.11
N ALA A 9 -10.10 -1.26 -9.73
CA ALA A 9 -10.19 -0.68 -8.39
C ALA A 9 -11.48 0.12 -8.17
N LYS A 10 -12.08 0.69 -9.23
CA LYS A 10 -13.21 1.63 -9.14
C LYS A 10 -14.40 1.14 -8.28
N PRO A 11 -14.94 -0.09 -8.45
CA PRO A 11 -16.06 -0.54 -7.64
C PRO A 11 -15.72 -0.62 -6.14
N LEU A 12 -14.50 -1.05 -5.81
CA LEU A 12 -14.03 -1.10 -4.43
C LEU A 12 -13.82 0.30 -3.84
N MET A 13 -13.20 1.21 -4.59
CA MET A 13 -12.98 2.60 -4.15
C MET A 13 -14.30 3.32 -3.86
N ARG A 14 -15.37 3.02 -4.62
CA ARG A 14 -16.71 3.55 -4.33
C ARG A 14 -17.22 3.13 -2.95
N GLN A 15 -17.01 1.87 -2.55
CA GLN A 15 -17.44 1.36 -1.24
C GLN A 15 -16.64 1.98 -0.09
N LEU A 16 -15.39 2.38 -0.36
CA LEU A 16 -14.50 3.02 0.61
C LEU A 16 -14.64 4.56 0.64
N ASN A 17 -15.62 5.13 -0.05
CA ASN A 17 -15.83 6.57 -0.19
C ASN A 17 -14.67 7.32 -0.87
N TRP A 18 -14.14 6.75 -1.95
CA TRP A 18 -13.13 7.34 -2.86
C TRP A 18 -11.86 7.86 -2.19
N PRO A 19 -11.14 7.04 -1.39
CA PRO A 19 -9.81 7.40 -0.95
C PRO A 19 -8.88 7.52 -2.16
N THR A 20 -7.84 8.35 -2.05
CA THR A 20 -6.84 8.47 -3.12
C THR A 20 -6.14 7.13 -3.32
N ILE A 21 -6.16 6.64 -4.57
CA ILE A 21 -5.44 5.44 -4.97
C ILE A 21 -4.43 5.77 -6.07
N TRP A 22 -3.27 5.18 -5.92
CA TRP A 22 -2.13 5.28 -6.80
C TRP A 22 -1.74 3.85 -7.17
N CYS A 23 -2.03 3.47 -8.41
CA CYS A 23 -1.86 2.12 -8.92
C CYS A 23 -1.47 2.11 -10.41
N ASN A 24 -1.56 0.95 -11.06
CA ASN A 24 -1.25 0.77 -12.48
C ASN A 24 -2.52 0.94 -13.32
N ASP A 25 -2.38 0.87 -14.65
CA ASP A 25 -3.49 1.02 -15.60
C ASP A 25 -3.57 -0.19 -16.54
N LEU A 26 -4.77 -0.45 -17.08
CA LEU A 26 -5.01 -1.39 -18.17
C LEU A 26 -5.37 -0.62 -19.44
N GLU A 27 -4.82 -1.07 -20.56
CA GLU A 27 -5.26 -0.63 -21.87
C GLU A 27 -6.37 -1.56 -22.35
N VAL A 28 -7.56 -1.00 -22.58
CA VAL A 28 -8.76 -1.74 -23.00
C VAL A 28 -9.14 -1.27 -24.40
N GLY A 29 -9.35 -2.23 -25.30
CA GLY A 29 -9.78 -1.98 -26.67
C GLY A 29 -11.22 -1.51 -26.77
N ALA A 30 -11.60 -1.04 -27.96
CA ALA A 30 -12.98 -0.60 -28.24
C ALA A 30 -14.01 -1.75 -28.14
N ASP A 31 -13.56 -2.99 -28.28
CA ASP A 31 -14.35 -4.21 -28.09
C ASP A 31 -14.46 -4.66 -26.62
N GLY A 32 -13.86 -3.90 -25.70
CA GLY A 32 -13.83 -4.21 -24.27
C GLY A 32 -12.77 -5.24 -23.88
N MET A 33 -11.92 -5.69 -24.80
CA MET A 33 -10.86 -6.66 -24.51
C MET A 33 -9.61 -5.99 -23.94
N LEU A 34 -8.93 -6.69 -23.02
CA LEU A 34 -7.65 -6.24 -22.48
C LEU A 34 -6.56 -6.35 -23.55
N ILE A 35 -6.00 -5.20 -23.93
CA ILE A 35 -4.88 -5.12 -24.88
C ILE A 35 -3.56 -5.38 -24.14
N ARG A 36 -3.33 -4.66 -23.04
CA ARG A 36 -2.14 -4.83 -22.20
C ARG A 36 -2.30 -4.20 -20.82
N HIS A 37 -1.39 -4.53 -19.92
CA HIS A 37 -1.18 -3.80 -18.68
C HIS A 37 -0.10 -2.72 -18.87
N ARG A 38 -0.26 -1.60 -18.17
CA ARG A 38 0.71 -0.50 -18.12
C ARG A 38 1.13 -0.26 -16.68
N MET A 39 2.35 -0.70 -16.36
CA MET A 39 2.95 -0.41 -15.07
C MET A 39 3.25 1.09 -14.96
N ARG A 40 2.85 1.71 -13.84
CA ARG A 40 3.03 3.15 -13.65
C ARG A 40 4.50 3.51 -13.50
N MET A 41 5.23 2.79 -12.64
CA MET A 41 6.67 2.95 -12.43
C MET A 41 7.25 1.77 -11.63
N HIS A 42 8.54 1.48 -11.80
CA HIS A 42 9.24 0.53 -10.94
C HIS A 42 9.32 1.01 -9.49
N ASP A 43 9.03 0.12 -8.54
CA ASP A 43 8.97 0.37 -7.08
C ASP A 43 8.07 1.57 -6.70
N GLY A 44 6.90 1.64 -7.34
CA GLY A 44 6.01 2.79 -7.26
C GLY A 44 5.43 3.08 -5.87
N LYS A 45 5.32 2.06 -5.01
CA LYS A 45 4.86 2.25 -3.62
C LYS A 45 5.92 2.99 -2.80
N LYS A 46 7.18 2.53 -2.83
CA LYS A 46 8.31 3.19 -2.17
C LYS A 46 8.49 4.63 -2.66
N LYS A 47 8.50 4.84 -3.98
CA LYS A 47 8.68 6.18 -4.56
C LYS A 47 7.59 7.17 -4.17
N ALA A 48 6.36 6.69 -3.98
CA ALA A 48 5.28 7.55 -3.49
C ALA A 48 5.50 7.98 -2.03
N ILE A 49 6.00 7.10 -1.17
CA ILE A 49 6.41 7.47 0.19
C ILE A 49 7.54 8.51 0.15
N GLN A 50 8.57 8.28 -0.68
CA GLN A 50 9.67 9.24 -0.84
C GLN A 50 9.18 10.61 -1.31
N ALA A 51 8.22 10.66 -2.25
CA ALA A 51 7.62 11.91 -2.71
C ALA A 51 6.84 12.62 -1.60
N LEU A 52 6.05 11.90 -0.79
CA LEU A 52 5.35 12.48 0.35
C LEU A 52 6.33 13.03 1.39
N LYS A 53 7.41 12.31 1.69
CA LYS A 53 8.48 12.76 2.59
C LYS A 53 9.20 13.99 2.05
N ALA A 54 9.46 14.06 0.74
CA ALA A 54 10.03 15.24 0.10
C ALA A 54 9.12 16.48 0.20
N LEU A 55 7.81 16.28 0.34
CA LEU A 55 6.82 17.32 0.64
C LEU A 55 6.67 17.60 2.14
N ASN A 56 7.61 17.10 2.97
CA ASN A 56 7.64 17.26 4.42
C ASN A 56 6.45 16.60 5.15
N TYR A 57 5.83 15.58 4.56
CA TYR A 57 4.89 14.73 5.29
C TYR A 57 5.62 13.65 6.06
N ARG A 58 5.15 13.41 7.28
CA ARG A 58 5.47 12.22 8.06
C ARG A 58 4.52 11.09 7.67
N THR A 59 5.08 9.94 7.35
CA THR A 59 4.37 8.85 6.67
C THR A 59 4.29 7.60 7.52
N PHE A 60 3.11 6.98 7.53
CA PHE A 60 2.90 5.64 8.07
C PHE A 60 2.47 4.70 6.94
N ALA A 61 3.04 3.51 6.88
CA ALA A 61 2.72 2.51 5.86
C ALA A 61 2.45 1.13 6.45
N ALA A 62 1.46 0.44 5.89
CA ALA A 62 1.15 -0.93 6.25
C ALA A 62 0.77 -1.75 5.02
N GLY A 63 1.03 -3.05 5.10
CA GLY A 63 0.77 -4.02 4.03
C GLY A 63 0.91 -5.44 4.56
N ASP A 64 0.63 -6.41 3.70
CA ASP A 64 0.52 -7.82 4.07
C ASP A 64 1.49 -8.71 3.30
N SER A 65 2.15 -8.19 2.27
CA SER A 65 2.91 -8.99 1.31
C SER A 65 4.32 -8.48 1.05
N TYR A 66 5.14 -9.28 0.36
CA TYR A 66 6.53 -8.93 0.06
C TYR A 66 6.68 -7.64 -0.74
N ASN A 67 5.74 -7.32 -1.64
CA ASN A 67 5.81 -6.10 -2.45
C ASN A 67 5.50 -4.82 -1.66
N ASP A 68 5.06 -4.95 -0.40
CA ASP A 68 4.82 -3.83 0.51
C ASP A 68 6.04 -3.49 1.36
N LEU A 69 7.00 -4.42 1.48
CA LEU A 69 8.14 -4.26 2.39
C LEU A 69 8.96 -3.01 2.06
N THR A 70 9.23 -2.73 0.78
CA THR A 70 10.00 -1.54 0.39
C THR A 70 9.28 -0.23 0.77
N MET A 71 7.95 -0.21 0.71
CA MET A 71 7.11 0.91 1.13
C MET A 71 7.10 1.06 2.65
N ILE A 72 6.90 -0.05 3.39
CA ILE A 72 6.86 -0.07 4.85
C ILE A 72 8.19 0.40 5.44
N ARG A 73 9.31 -0.08 4.89
CA ARG A 73 10.67 0.27 5.33
C ARG A 73 11.08 1.69 5.03
N GLU A 74 10.49 2.30 4.00
CA GLU A 74 10.76 3.70 3.63
C GLU A 74 9.95 4.69 4.47
N ALA A 75 8.79 4.28 4.98
CA ALA A 75 7.94 5.13 5.80
C ALA A 75 8.56 5.41 7.19
N ASP A 76 8.16 6.51 7.82
CA ASP A 76 8.66 6.91 9.14
C ASP A 76 8.13 6.00 10.26
N GLY A 77 7.02 5.32 9.99
CA GLY A 77 6.52 4.22 10.81
C GLY A 77 5.77 3.21 9.94
N GLY A 78 5.70 1.97 10.39
CA GLY A 78 4.95 0.98 9.66
C GLY A 78 4.78 -0.34 10.38
N CYS A 79 3.90 -1.16 9.84
CA CYS A 79 3.61 -2.49 10.36
C CYS A 79 3.11 -3.43 9.27
N LEU A 80 3.20 -4.72 9.55
CA LEU A 80 2.50 -5.75 8.81
C LEU A 80 1.04 -5.82 9.28
N PHE A 81 0.10 -6.04 8.36
CA PHE A 81 -1.29 -6.27 8.68
C PHE A 81 -1.77 -7.58 8.07
N ARG A 82 -2.15 -8.56 8.90
CA ARG A 82 -2.59 -9.90 8.48
C ARG A 82 -1.60 -10.59 7.53
N ALA A 83 -0.31 -10.31 7.68
CA ALA A 83 0.72 -10.89 6.83
C ALA A 83 0.93 -12.40 7.11
N PRO A 84 1.29 -13.18 6.08
CA PRO A 84 1.75 -14.56 6.20
C PRO A 84 2.92 -14.74 7.20
N LYS A 85 2.95 -15.89 7.87
CA LYS A 85 3.96 -16.21 8.91
C LYS A 85 5.40 -16.15 8.40
N ASN A 86 5.65 -16.53 7.15
CA ASN A 86 6.99 -16.47 6.55
C ASN A 86 7.53 -15.05 6.48
N ILE A 87 6.70 -14.07 6.13
CA ILE A 87 7.11 -12.66 6.08
C ILE A 87 7.47 -12.18 7.49
N LEU A 88 6.71 -12.58 8.52
CA LEU A 88 7.02 -12.24 9.91
C LEU A 88 8.37 -12.83 10.37
N LEU A 89 8.69 -14.07 9.98
CA LEU A 89 9.98 -14.70 10.30
C LEU A 89 11.15 -13.94 9.66
N GLU A 90 10.96 -13.42 8.45
CA GLU A 90 11.98 -12.66 7.72
C GLU A 90 12.05 -11.19 8.14
N GLN A 91 10.98 -10.64 8.73
CA GLN A 91 10.87 -9.24 9.13
C GLN A 91 10.49 -9.12 10.63
N PRO A 92 11.28 -9.69 11.55
CA PRO A 92 10.90 -9.85 12.96
C PRO A 92 10.79 -8.52 13.72
N ASP A 93 11.35 -7.44 13.18
CA ASP A 93 11.35 -6.11 13.76
C ASP A 93 10.13 -5.26 13.36
N LEU A 94 9.34 -5.71 12.37
CA LEU A 94 8.06 -5.07 12.05
C LEU A 94 6.96 -5.52 13.00
N LYS A 95 6.21 -4.56 13.56
CA LYS A 95 4.97 -4.86 14.29
C LYS A 95 4.00 -5.61 13.37
N LEU A 96 3.23 -6.55 13.92
CA LEU A 96 2.15 -7.25 13.22
C LEU A 96 0.82 -6.95 13.90
N ALA A 97 -0.16 -6.50 13.13
CA ALA A 97 -1.56 -6.47 13.53
C ALA A 97 -2.35 -7.53 12.76
N THR A 98 -3.23 -8.25 13.45
CA THR A 98 -4.12 -9.27 12.88
C THR A 98 -5.59 -8.85 12.93
N THR A 99 -5.92 -7.88 13.80
CA THR A 99 -7.24 -7.25 13.91
C THR A 99 -7.19 -5.76 13.55
N TYR A 100 -8.34 -5.19 13.19
CA TYR A 100 -8.42 -3.76 12.89
C TYR A 100 -8.18 -2.90 14.15
N ASP A 101 -8.53 -3.38 15.33
CA ASP A 101 -8.29 -2.67 16.59
C ASP A 101 -6.79 -2.62 16.92
N GLU A 102 -6.08 -3.74 16.76
CA GLU A 102 -4.62 -3.78 16.87
C GLU A 102 -3.97 -2.82 15.86
N PHE A 103 -4.44 -2.84 14.61
CA PHE A 103 -3.92 -1.97 13.57
C PHE A 103 -4.12 -0.49 13.91
N LEU A 104 -5.32 -0.12 14.40
CA LEU A 104 -5.62 1.23 14.85
C LEU A 104 -4.76 1.64 16.05
N SER A 105 -4.48 0.74 16.99
CA SER A 105 -3.59 1.01 18.13
C SER A 105 -2.19 1.39 17.67
N ILE A 106 -1.62 0.62 16.73
CA ILE A 106 -0.29 0.89 16.18
C ILE A 106 -0.24 2.27 15.50
N ILE A 107 -1.27 2.63 14.73
CA ILE A 107 -1.35 3.95 14.09
C ILE A 107 -1.41 5.06 15.16
N LYS A 108 -2.21 4.89 16.23
CA LYS A 108 -2.32 5.87 17.31
C LYS A 108 -0.99 6.07 18.05
N GLU A 109 -0.26 4.99 18.33
CA GLU A 109 1.08 5.06 18.92
C GLU A 109 2.04 5.85 18.04
N PHE A 110 2.00 5.62 16.73
CA PHE A 110 2.79 6.40 15.78
C PHE A 110 2.44 7.89 15.81
N LEU A 111 1.14 8.23 15.80
CA LEU A 111 0.69 9.63 15.82
C LEU A 111 0.98 10.37 17.14
N ALA A 112 1.22 9.65 18.24
CA ALA A 112 1.50 10.24 19.55
C ALA A 112 2.97 10.69 19.74
N THR A 113 3.82 10.48 18.75
CA THR A 113 5.24 10.89 18.73
C THR A 113 5.43 12.12 17.86
#